data_AF-A0A8J3P992-F1
#
_entry.id   AF-A0A8J3P992-F1
#
_cell.length_a   1.000
_cell.length_b   1.000
_cell.length_c   1.000
_cell.angle_alpha   90.00
_cell.angle_beta   90.00
_cell.angle_gamma   90.00
#
_symmetry.space_group_name_H-M   'P 1'
#
loop_
_entity.id
_entity.type
_entity.pdbx_description
1 polymer ?
#
loop_
_entity_poly.entity_id
_entity_poly.type
_entity_poly.pdbx_seq_one_letter_code
_entity_poly.pdbx_strand_id
1 'polypeptide(L)'
;MDRPLLFLDVDGPLIPFGGTVPATVAEPPLDDAHPLLARLDPGHGRLLAALPCDLVWATTWLDDANEVIAPRLGLPRLPVVDWPDDEDDPPGRVHWKTRGLVAWAAGRSFVWVDDELTDHDRAWVTAHHAGRALLHRVDPRQGLLAADFTAIHDWLTALER
;
A
#
# COMPACT_ATOMS: atom_id res chain seq x y z
N MET A 1 -22.53 -0.52 7.37
CA MET A 1 -21.59 -0.94 6.31
C MET A 1 -20.21 -0.79 6.89
N ASP A 2 -19.36 -1.80 6.69
CA ASP A 2 -17.97 -1.72 7.17
C ASP A 2 -17.20 -0.67 6.37
N ARG A 3 -16.29 0.04 7.03
CA ARG A 3 -15.42 1.02 6.36
C ARG A 3 -14.64 0.33 5.23
N PRO A 4 -14.37 1.02 4.11
CA PRO A 4 -13.50 0.47 3.07
C PRO A 4 -12.10 0.19 3.60
N LEU A 5 -11.40 -0.73 2.96
CA LEU A 5 -10.01 -1.05 3.26
C LEU A 5 -9.05 -0.28 2.36
N LEU A 6 -7.83 -0.04 2.83
CA LEU A 6 -6.71 0.36 1.98
C LEU A 6 -5.54 -0.58 2.26
N PHE A 7 -5.24 -1.43 1.29
CA PHE A 7 -4.07 -2.29 1.24
C PHE A 7 -2.87 -1.49 0.73
N LEU A 8 -1.84 -1.37 1.56
CA LEU A 8 -0.70 -0.50 1.32
C LEU A 8 0.58 -1.32 1.20
N ASP A 9 1.19 -1.28 0.03
CA ASP A 9 2.57 -1.72 -0.13
C ASP A 9 3.58 -0.64 0.32
N VAL A 10 4.81 -1.05 0.60
CA VAL A 10 5.89 -0.19 1.11
C VAL A 10 6.86 0.20 0.01
N ASP A 11 7.37 -0.77 -0.75
CA ASP A 11 8.47 -0.59 -1.70
C ASP A 11 7.93 -0.08 -3.03
N GLY A 12 8.31 1.13 -3.43
CA GLY A 12 7.66 1.84 -4.53
C GLY A 12 6.71 2.92 -4.01
N PRO A 13 5.57 2.60 -3.38
CA PRO A 13 4.62 3.61 -2.91
C PRO A 13 5.13 4.52 -1.79
N LEU A 14 5.68 3.96 -0.71
CA LEU A 14 6.17 4.74 0.44
C LEU A 14 7.67 4.97 0.36
N ILE A 15 8.41 3.97 -0.11
CA ILE A 15 9.86 4.01 -0.33
C ILE A 15 10.11 4.05 -1.83
N PRO A 16 10.23 5.24 -2.45
CA PRO A 16 10.50 5.32 -3.88
C PRO A 16 11.91 4.79 -4.21
N PHE A 17 12.02 4.07 -5.34
CA PHE A 17 13.29 3.59 -5.88
C PHE A 17 14.07 4.69 -6.61
N GLY A 18 13.39 5.75 -7.06
CA GLY A 18 14.01 6.91 -7.71
C GLY A 18 14.52 7.98 -6.74
N GLY A 19 15.20 9.00 -7.29
CA GLY A 19 15.72 10.14 -6.55
C GLY A 19 17.12 9.94 -5.94
N THR A 20 17.82 11.05 -5.71
CA THR A 20 19.05 11.10 -4.91
C THR A 20 18.68 11.28 -3.44
N VAL A 21 19.26 10.48 -2.55
CA VAL A 21 19.14 10.70 -1.10
C VAL A 21 19.71 12.10 -0.79
N PRO A 22 18.97 13.01 -0.14
CA PRO A 22 19.49 14.33 0.18
C PRO A 22 20.76 14.20 1.03
N ALA A 23 21.87 14.80 0.60
CA ALA A 23 23.15 14.75 1.32
C ALA A 23 23.12 15.45 2.71
N THR A 24 22.01 16.09 3.07
CA THR A 24 21.83 16.89 4.28
C THR A 24 21.14 16.16 5.42
N VAL A 25 20.84 14.86 5.30
CA VAL A 25 20.58 14.07 6.51
C VAL A 25 21.92 13.96 7.24
N ALA A 26 22.06 14.78 8.28
CA ALA A 26 23.11 14.62 9.28
C ALA A 26 23.22 13.14 9.64
N GLU A 27 24.46 12.67 9.76
CA GLU A 27 24.87 11.27 9.93
C GLU A 27 23.74 10.39 10.50
N PRO A 28 23.35 9.32 9.78
CA PRO A 28 22.26 8.46 10.25
C PRO A 28 22.59 8.03 11.69
N PRO A 29 21.63 8.06 12.62
CA PRO A 29 21.83 7.45 13.92
C PRO A 29 22.38 6.04 13.69
N LEU A 30 23.39 5.66 14.47
CA LEU A 30 24.02 4.34 14.48
C LEU A 30 22.98 3.27 14.85
N ASP A 31 22.13 2.96 13.89
CA ASP A 31 21.34 1.74 13.77
C ASP A 31 21.37 1.43 12.27
N ASP A 32 21.52 0.16 11.90
CA ASP A 32 21.65 -0.36 10.53
C ASP A 32 20.39 -0.15 9.64
N ALA A 33 19.74 1.01 9.73
CA ALA A 33 18.55 1.39 9.02
C ALA A 33 18.83 1.45 7.52
N HIS A 34 18.19 0.53 6.78
CA HIS A 34 18.27 0.40 5.34
C HIS A 34 18.28 1.78 4.65
N PRO A 35 19.29 2.12 3.81
CA PRO A 35 19.52 3.49 3.31
C PRO A 35 18.33 4.08 2.53
N LEU A 36 17.40 3.23 2.10
CA LEU A 36 16.16 3.62 1.45
C LEU A 36 15.12 4.23 2.41
N LEU A 37 15.20 3.96 3.72
CA LEU A 37 14.27 4.52 4.73
C LEU A 37 14.35 6.05 4.81
N ALA A 38 15.50 6.64 4.46
CA ALA A 38 15.66 8.10 4.37
C ALA A 38 14.80 8.74 3.25
N ARG A 39 14.19 7.93 2.38
CA ARG A 39 13.30 8.38 1.30
C ARG A 39 11.83 8.44 1.71
N LEU A 40 11.46 7.95 2.89
CA LEU A 40 10.10 8.11 3.41
C LEU A 40 9.79 9.59 3.61
N ASP A 41 8.63 10.04 3.13
CA ASP A 41 8.07 11.34 3.47
C ASP A 41 7.19 11.21 4.73
N PRO A 42 7.60 11.77 5.90
CA PRO A 42 6.78 11.73 7.11
C PRO A 42 5.40 12.39 6.93
N GLY A 43 5.25 13.28 5.96
CA GLY A 43 3.99 13.91 5.59
C GLY A 43 2.93 12.92 5.10
N HIS A 44 3.34 11.77 4.54
CA HIS A 44 2.42 10.73 4.08
C HIS A 44 1.58 10.14 5.21
N GLY A 45 2.11 10.04 6.44
CA GLY A 45 1.36 9.50 7.56
C GLY A 45 0.10 10.30 7.89
N ARG A 46 0.19 11.63 7.88
CA ARG A 46 -0.98 12.51 8.08
C ARG A 46 -1.99 12.39 6.95
N LEU A 47 -1.52 12.24 5.71
CA LEU A 47 -2.40 12.09 4.54
C LEU A 47 -3.13 10.73 4.57
N LEU A 48 -2.41 9.65 4.88
CA LEU A 48 -2.97 8.30 5.07
C LEU A 48 -4.00 8.26 6.19
N ALA A 49 -3.68 8.86 7.35
CA ALA A 49 -4.59 8.88 8.51
C ALA A 49 -5.87 9.70 8.27
N ALA A 50 -5.87 10.61 7.29
CA ALA A 50 -7.04 11.41 6.92
C ALA A 50 -8.00 10.70 5.95
N LEU A 51 -7.61 9.57 5.37
CA LEU A 51 -8.47 8.81 4.46
C LEU A 51 -9.61 8.12 5.23
N PRO A 52 -10.86 8.15 4.72
CA PRO A 52 -12.01 7.52 5.38
C PRO A 52 -12.05 6.00 5.16
N CYS A 53 -10.94 5.30 5.43
CA CYS A 53 -10.78 3.86 5.29
C CYS A 53 -10.02 3.26 6.49
N ASP A 54 -9.95 1.93 6.55
CA ASP A 54 -9.06 1.21 7.47
C ASP A 54 -7.80 0.80 6.72
N LEU A 55 -6.62 1.21 7.20
CA LEU A 55 -5.34 0.89 6.58
C LEU A 55 -4.89 -0.52 6.95
N VAL A 56 -4.30 -1.24 5.99
CA VAL A 56 -3.77 -2.60 6.15
C VAL A 56 -2.45 -2.72 5.38
N TRP A 57 -1.41 -3.26 6.01
CA TRP A 57 -0.15 -3.55 5.34
C TRP A 57 -0.32 -4.71 4.36
N ALA A 58 -0.01 -4.47 3.09
CA ALA A 58 -0.03 -5.44 1.99
C ALA A 58 1.35 -5.51 1.34
N THR A 59 2.35 -5.83 2.15
CA THR A 59 3.77 -5.76 1.79
C THR A 59 4.53 -7.01 2.20
N THR A 60 5.67 -7.24 1.54
CA THR A 60 6.64 -8.28 1.88
C THR A 60 7.37 -8.02 3.20
N TRP A 61 7.31 -6.79 3.73
CA TRP A 61 7.83 -6.46 5.06
C TRP A 61 7.03 -7.10 6.20
N LEU A 62 5.79 -7.53 5.93
CA LEU A 62 4.91 -8.13 6.94
C LEU A 62 4.85 -7.27 8.22
N ASP A 63 5.09 -7.87 9.39
CA ASP A 63 5.04 -7.17 10.67
C ASP A 63 6.21 -6.20 10.89
N ASP A 64 7.33 -6.34 10.16
CA ASP A 64 8.43 -5.39 10.23
C ASP A 64 7.99 -4.00 9.75
N ALA A 65 6.94 -3.89 8.93
CA ALA A 65 6.34 -2.61 8.57
C ALA A 65 5.79 -1.86 9.80
N ASN A 66 5.27 -2.58 10.81
CA ASN A 66 4.80 -1.98 12.05
C ASN A 66 5.94 -1.52 12.96
N GLU A 67 7.07 -2.21 12.94
CA GLU A 67 8.23 -1.87 13.77
C GLU A 67 9.09 -0.76 13.13
N VAL A 68 9.15 -0.72 11.79
CA VAL A 68 10.03 0.18 11.06
C VAL A 68 9.27 1.34 10.42
N ILE A 69 8.21 1.08 9.66
CA ILE A 69 7.56 2.10 8.82
C ILE A 69 6.53 2.91 9.61
N ALA A 70 5.64 2.24 10.35
CA ALA A 70 4.56 2.91 11.08
C ALA A 70 5.04 4.04 12.01
N PRO A 71 6.09 3.87 12.85
CA PRO A 71 6.56 4.93 13.75
C PRO A 71 7.13 6.13 13.00
N ARG A 72 7.78 5.91 11.85
CA ARG A 72 8.36 6.97 11.01
C ARG A 72 7.29 7.82 10.34
N LEU A 73 6.13 7.22 10.06
CA LEU A 73 4.96 7.92 9.53
C LEU A 73 4.02 8.43 10.64
N GLY A 74 4.27 8.12 11.91
CA GLY A 74 3.34 8.44 12.99
C GLY A 74 1.99 7.71 12.87
N LEU A 75 1.96 6.56 12.20
CA LEU A 75 0.81 5.69 12.10
C LEU A 75 0.74 4.76 13.33
N PRO A 76 -0.46 4.36 13.77
CA PRO A 76 -0.57 3.26 14.72
C PRO A 76 -0.12 1.94 14.08
N ARG A 77 0.05 0.91 14.90
CA ARG A 77 0.18 -0.47 14.41
C ARG A 77 -1.04 -0.83 13.57
N LEU A 78 -0.81 -1.32 12.35
CA LEU A 78 -1.85 -1.70 11.39
C LEU A 78 -1.97 -3.23 11.28
N PRO A 79 -3.15 -3.77 10.90
CA PRO A 79 -3.26 -5.14 10.45
C PRO A 79 -2.32 -5.43 9.27
N VAL A 80 -1.83 -6.67 9.20
CA VAL A 80 -0.95 -7.15 8.13
C VAL A 80 -1.70 -8.24 7.37
N VAL A 81 -1.61 -8.24 6.04
CA VAL A 81 -2.12 -9.34 5.23
C VAL A 81 -1.20 -10.54 5.40
N ASP A 82 -1.76 -11.64 5.91
CA ASP A 82 -1.12 -12.94 5.88
C ASP A 82 -1.28 -13.52 4.45
N TRP A 83 -0.15 -13.82 3.81
CA TRP A 83 -0.15 -14.41 2.48
C TRP A 83 -0.30 -15.93 2.61
N PRO A 84 -1.21 -16.57 1.85
CA PRO A 84 -1.30 -18.02 1.87
C PRO A 84 -0.01 -18.66 1.32
N ASP A 85 0.41 -19.78 1.89
CA ASP A 85 1.58 -20.58 1.49
C ASP A 85 1.44 -21.25 0.10
N ASP A 86 0.46 -20.85 -0.71
CA ASP A 86 0.07 -21.57 -1.92
C ASP A 86 1.15 -21.45 -3.03
N GLU A 87 2.16 -22.32 -2.95
CA GLU A 87 3.19 -22.59 -3.96
C GLU A 87 2.61 -23.19 -5.26
N ASP A 88 1.33 -23.57 -5.25
CA ASP A 88 0.66 -24.33 -6.31
C ASP A 88 -0.15 -23.45 -7.30
N ASP A 89 -0.14 -22.12 -7.16
CA ASP A 89 -0.80 -21.28 -8.15
C ASP A 89 0.05 -21.29 -9.44
N PRO A 90 -0.42 -21.92 -10.54
CA PRO A 90 0.34 -21.91 -11.78
C PRO A 90 0.60 -20.45 -12.17
N PRO A 91 1.78 -20.10 -12.74
CA PRO A 91 2.14 -18.72 -13.02
C PRO A 91 0.98 -17.99 -13.70
N GLY A 92 0.31 -17.18 -12.90
CA GLY A 92 -0.93 -16.53 -13.28
C GLY A 92 -0.62 -15.29 -14.11
N ARG A 93 -1.61 -14.83 -14.87
CA ARG A 93 -1.52 -13.52 -15.55
C ARG A 93 -1.64 -12.33 -14.58
N VAL A 94 -1.89 -12.59 -13.29
CA VAL A 94 -2.15 -11.59 -12.24
C VAL A 94 -1.03 -11.65 -11.20
N HIS A 95 -0.79 -10.50 -10.57
CA HIS A 95 0.13 -10.34 -9.46
C HIS A 95 -0.22 -11.30 -8.30
N TRP A 96 0.81 -11.81 -7.64
CA TRP A 96 0.66 -12.88 -6.64
C TRP A 96 -0.17 -12.43 -5.42
N LYS A 97 -0.11 -11.15 -5.01
CA LYS A 97 -0.97 -10.59 -3.95
C LYS A 97 -2.46 -10.51 -4.34
N THR A 98 -2.79 -10.47 -5.64
CA THR A 98 -4.14 -10.13 -6.12
C THR A 98 -5.23 -11.03 -5.53
N ARG A 99 -4.99 -12.35 -5.53
CA ARG A 99 -5.97 -13.32 -4.99
C ARG A 99 -6.08 -13.22 -3.47
N GLY A 100 -4.95 -13.12 -2.78
CA GLY A 100 -4.89 -12.97 -1.32
C GLY A 100 -5.64 -11.73 -0.84
N LEU A 101 -5.46 -10.59 -1.52
CA LEU A 101 -6.15 -9.35 -1.17
C LEU A 101 -7.66 -9.42 -1.37
N VAL A 102 -8.12 -10.03 -2.47
CA VAL A 102 -9.57 -10.21 -2.71
C VAL A 102 -10.19 -11.14 -1.66
N ALA A 103 -9.49 -12.21 -1.28
CA ALA A 103 -9.92 -13.11 -0.22
C ALA A 103 -9.96 -12.40 1.14
N TRP A 104 -8.88 -11.69 1.50
CA TRP A 104 -8.76 -10.93 2.75
C TRP A 104 -9.86 -9.87 2.88
N ALA A 105 -10.17 -9.17 1.79
CA ALA A 105 -11.23 -8.17 1.77
C ALA A 105 -12.61 -8.76 2.06
N ALA A 106 -12.84 -10.06 1.83
CA ALA A 106 -14.08 -10.77 2.15
C ALA A 106 -15.35 -10.05 1.63
N GLY A 107 -15.26 -9.40 0.47
CA GLY A 107 -16.33 -8.63 -0.16
C GLY A 107 -16.46 -7.17 0.31
N ARG A 108 -15.66 -6.71 1.27
CA ARG A 108 -15.53 -5.28 1.62
C ARG A 108 -14.90 -4.52 0.46
N SER A 109 -15.38 -3.30 0.22
CA SER A 109 -14.76 -2.42 -0.79
C SER A 109 -13.35 -2.05 -0.35
N PHE A 110 -12.41 -1.98 -1.29
CA PHE A 110 -11.00 -1.71 -0.97
C PHE A 110 -10.28 -0.85 -2.01
N VAL A 111 -9.22 -0.19 -1.56
CA VAL A 111 -8.16 0.39 -2.39
C VAL A 111 -6.92 -0.47 -2.23
N TRP A 112 -6.20 -0.75 -3.31
CA TRP A 112 -4.88 -1.38 -3.27
C TRP A 112 -3.86 -0.45 -3.90
N VAL A 113 -2.91 0.00 -3.09
CA VAL A 113 -1.83 0.93 -3.48
C VAL A 113 -0.53 0.15 -3.61
N ASP A 114 -0.02 0.03 -4.83
CA ASP A 114 1.15 -0.79 -5.18
C ASP A 114 1.68 -0.35 -6.57
N ASP A 115 2.97 -0.49 -6.85
CA ASP A 115 3.58 -0.05 -8.10
C ASP A 115 3.56 -1.12 -9.21
N GLU A 116 3.43 -2.39 -8.82
CA GLU A 116 3.51 -3.55 -9.72
C GLU A 116 2.18 -3.87 -10.42
N LEU A 117 1.12 -3.10 -10.15
CA LEU A 117 -0.23 -3.32 -10.67
C LEU A 117 -0.31 -3.27 -12.20
N THR A 118 -1.03 -4.24 -12.79
CA THR A 118 -1.27 -4.33 -14.23
C THR A 118 -2.75 -4.30 -14.60
N ASP A 119 -3.05 -4.18 -15.89
CA ASP A 119 -4.43 -4.27 -16.40
C ASP A 119 -5.03 -5.68 -16.22
N HIS A 120 -4.18 -6.72 -16.14
CA HIS A 120 -4.64 -8.07 -15.82
C HIS A 120 -5.19 -8.16 -14.40
N ASP A 121 -4.55 -7.50 -13.44
CA ASP A 121 -5.03 -7.43 -12.05
C ASP A 121 -6.39 -6.72 -11.97
N ARG A 122 -6.52 -5.59 -12.67
CA ARG A 122 -7.77 -4.83 -12.74
C ARG A 122 -8.91 -5.66 -13.30
N ALA A 123 -8.67 -6.33 -14.42
CA ALA A 123 -9.66 -7.17 -15.07
C ALA A 123 -10.07 -8.35 -14.16
N TRP A 124 -9.09 -8.98 -13.50
CA TRP A 124 -9.35 -10.10 -12.62
C TRP A 124 -10.14 -9.67 -11.38
N VAL A 125 -9.73 -8.61 -10.68
CA VAL A 125 -10.46 -8.10 -9.50
C VAL A 125 -11.88 -7.69 -9.86
N THR A 126 -12.08 -7.02 -11.00
CA THR A 126 -13.43 -6.65 -11.48
C THR A 126 -14.33 -7.87 -11.69
N ALA A 127 -13.77 -9.00 -12.14
CA ALA A 127 -14.54 -10.21 -12.39
C ALA A 127 -14.78 -11.07 -11.14
N HIS A 128 -13.92 -10.98 -10.11
CA HIS A 128 -13.92 -11.92 -8.98
C HIS A 128 -14.24 -11.29 -7.62
N HIS A 129 -14.19 -9.97 -7.49
CA HIS A 129 -14.50 -9.28 -6.24
C HIS A 129 -15.94 -8.74 -6.24
N ALA A 130 -16.72 -9.10 -5.23
CA ALA A 130 -18.12 -8.67 -5.12
C ALA A 130 -18.29 -7.20 -4.67
N GLY A 131 -17.28 -6.64 -4.00
CA GLY A 131 -17.26 -5.23 -3.57
C GLY A 131 -16.72 -4.29 -4.65
N ARG A 132 -16.65 -2.99 -4.35
CA ARG A 132 -15.97 -2.02 -5.23
C ARG A 132 -14.48 -2.03 -4.91
N ALA A 133 -13.63 -2.08 -5.94
CA ALA A 133 -12.18 -2.04 -5.78
C ALA A 133 -11.55 -0.93 -6.63
N LEU A 134 -10.59 -0.22 -6.05
CA LEU A 134 -9.67 0.66 -6.76
C LEU A 134 -8.26 0.09 -6.67
N LEU A 135 -7.69 -0.28 -7.82
CA LEU A 135 -6.28 -0.61 -7.93
C LEU A 135 -5.52 0.68 -8.27
N HIS A 136 -4.80 1.25 -7.32
CA HIS A 136 -4.11 2.53 -7.46
C HIS A 136 -2.63 2.29 -7.73
N ARG A 137 -2.22 2.40 -9.00
CA ARG A 137 -0.82 2.16 -9.39
C ARG A 137 0.03 3.40 -9.13
N VAL A 138 1.10 3.23 -8.38
CA VAL A 138 2.07 4.30 -8.10
C VAL A 138 3.27 4.19 -9.04
N ASP A 139 3.85 5.33 -9.46
CA ASP A 139 5.15 5.32 -10.12
C ASP A 139 6.25 5.09 -9.06
N PRO A 140 6.96 3.96 -9.06
CA PRO A 140 7.90 3.64 -8.00
C PRO A 140 9.13 4.54 -8.00
N ARG A 141 9.35 5.33 -9.05
CA ARG A 141 10.44 6.32 -9.09
C ARG A 141 10.13 7.54 -8.23
N GLN A 142 8.85 7.82 -8.00
CA GLN A 142 8.36 9.01 -7.32
C GLN A 142 7.73 8.68 -5.98
N GLY A 143 7.10 7.50 -5.88
CA GLY A 143 6.27 7.13 -4.74
C GLY A 143 4.95 7.89 -4.76
N LEU A 144 4.21 7.81 -3.66
CA LEU A 144 2.94 8.50 -3.50
C LEU A 144 3.13 10.01 -3.57
N LEU A 145 2.23 10.68 -4.27
CA LEU A 145 2.16 12.12 -4.41
C LEU A 145 0.81 12.64 -3.88
N ALA A 146 0.72 13.95 -3.62
CA ALA A 146 -0.51 14.59 -3.17
C ALA A 146 -1.73 14.31 -4.09
N ALA A 147 -1.50 14.15 -5.40
CA ALA A 147 -2.54 13.82 -6.37
C ALA A 147 -3.10 12.41 -6.15
N ASP A 148 -2.28 11.45 -5.73
CA ASP A 148 -2.70 10.08 -5.43
C ASP A 148 -3.64 10.05 -4.22
N PHE A 149 -3.27 10.76 -3.15
CA PHE A 149 -4.13 10.89 -1.96
C PHE A 149 -5.48 11.55 -2.30
N THR A 150 -5.48 12.54 -3.18
CA THR A 150 -6.71 13.19 -3.66
C THR A 150 -7.59 12.19 -4.41
N ALA A 151 -7.03 11.44 -5.36
CA ALA A 151 -7.75 10.44 -6.13
C ALA A 151 -8.35 9.32 -5.25
N ILE A 152 -7.56 8.83 -4.29
CA ILE A 152 -8.00 7.80 -3.33
C ILE A 152 -9.13 8.34 -2.45
N HIS A 153 -8.99 9.56 -1.92
CA HIS A 153 -10.02 10.20 -1.09
C HIS A 153 -11.33 10.39 -1.84
N ASP A 154 -11.27 10.90 -3.08
CA ASP A 154 -12.45 11.11 -3.93
C ASP A 154 -13.17 9.79 -4.23
N TRP A 155 -12.42 8.71 -4.46
CA TRP A 155 -13.01 7.39 -4.67
C TRP A 155 -13.69 6.87 -3.40
N LEU A 156 -13.05 7.00 -2.24
CA LEU A 156 -13.62 6.55 -0.96
C LEU A 156 -14.90 7.30 -0.60
N THR A 157 -14.92 8.62 -0.75
CA THR A 157 -16.12 9.44 -0.48
C THR A 157 -17.25 9.21 -1.50
N ALA A 158 -16.93 8.70 -2.69
CA ALA A 158 -17.91 8.25 -3.67
C ALA A 158 -18.50 6.85 -3.37
N LEU A 159 -18.02 6.14 -2.35
CA LEU A 159 -18.65 4.91 -1.85
C LEU A 159 -19.80 5.18 -0.87
N GLU A 160 -19.77 6.31 -0.17
CA GLU A 160 -20.77 6.69 0.85
C GLU A 160 -22.05 7.28 0.26
N ARG A 161 -22.08 7.48 -1.07
CA ARG A 161 -23.19 8.04 -1.84
C ARG A 161 -24.00 6.93 -2.51
#